data_AF-A0A7W8S1H8-F1
#
_entry.id   AF-A0A7W8S1H8-F1
#
_cell.length_a   1.000
_cell.length_b   1.000
_cell.length_c   1.000
_cell.angle_alpha   90.00
_cell.angle_beta   90.00
_cell.angle_gamma   90.00
#
_symmetry.space_group_name_H-M   'P 1'
#
loop_
_entity.id
_entity.type
_entity.pdbx_description
1 polymer ?
#
loop_
_entity_poly.entity_id
_entity_poly.type
_entity_poly.pdbx_seq_one_letter_code
_entity_poly.pdbx_strand_id
1 'polypeptide(L)' 'MTQHRAMAEKFALEGAWPSAIRQLKDARDLKTIGYYDLATVDARLHEMGSRYKEERLDEKG' A
#
# COMPACT_ATOMS: atom_id res chain seq x y z
N MET A 1 4.13 -3.94 -12.09
CA MET A 1 3.01 -4.38 -11.21
C MET A 1 3.44 -5.33 -10.13
N THR A 2 3.81 -6.58 -10.46
CA THR A 2 4.02 -7.65 -9.47
C THR A 2 5.11 -7.33 -8.45
N GLN A 3 6.22 -6.72 -8.88
CA GLN A 3 7.33 -6.36 -7.98
C GLN A 3 6.94 -5.28 -6.97
N HIS A 4 6.24 -4.22 -7.41
CA HIS A 4 5.80 -3.15 -6.51
C HIS A 4 4.83 -3.67 -5.45
N ARG A 5 3.84 -4.49 -5.85
CA ARG A 5 2.90 -5.11 -4.92
C ARG A 5 3.59 -6.03 -3.92
N ALA A 6 4.49 -6.92 -4.38
CA ALA A 6 5.22 -7.82 -3.49
C ALA A 6 6.08 -7.06 -2.46
N MET A 7 6.73 -5.98 -2.89
CA MET A 7 7.51 -5.15 -1.99
C MET A 7 6.63 -4.38 -1.00
N ALA A 8 5.44 -3.95 -1.42
CA ALA A 8 4.47 -3.32 -0.53
C ALA A 8 4.05 -4.26 0.60
N GLU A 9 3.71 -5.51 0.26
CA GLU A 9 3.35 -6.53 1.24
C GLU A 9 4.49 -6.82 2.22
N LYS A 10 5.72 -6.94 1.71
CA LYS A 10 6.90 -7.13 2.56
C LYS A 10 7.03 -5.98 3.57
N PHE A 11 6.97 -4.73 3.12
CA PHE A 11 7.08 -3.57 4.02
C PHE A 11 5.94 -3.51 5.04
N ALA A 12 4.71 -3.89 4.66
CA ALA A 12 3.59 -3.96 5.59
C ALA A 12 3.83 -4.99 6.70
N LEU A 13 4.37 -6.17 6.36
CA LEU A 13 4.73 -7.19 7.35
C LEU A 13 5.84 -6.73 8.31
N GLU A 14 6.73 -5.84 7.85
CA GLU A 14 7.79 -5.24 8.67
C GLU A 14 7.30 -4.01 9.48
N GLY A 15 6.02 -3.64 9.41
CA GLY A 15 5.47 -2.42 10.02
C GLY A 15 5.90 -1.12 9.33
N ALA A 16 6.61 -1.22 8.20
CA ALA A 16 7.07 -0.09 7.40
C ALA A 16 5.97 0.46 6.48
N TRP A 17 4.81 0.80 7.06
CA TRP A 17 3.63 1.26 6.33
C TRP A 17 3.87 2.40 5.32
N PRO A 18 4.68 3.45 5.63
CA PRO A 18 4.95 4.51 4.65
C PRO A 18 5.62 3.98 3.38
N SER A 19 6.52 3.01 3.51
CA SER A 19 7.21 2.36 2.39
C SER A 19 6.25 1.45 1.62
N ALA A 20 5.39 0.71 2.32
CA ALA A 20 4.37 -0.12 1.71
C ALA A 20 3.40 0.69 0.83
N ILE A 21 2.88 1.79 1.37
CA ILE A 21 1.97 2.71 0.67
C ILE A 21 2.66 3.34 -0.55
N ARG A 22 3.95 3.70 -0.44
CA ARG A 22 4.70 4.26 -1.58
C ARG A 22 4.78 3.28 -2.74
N GLN A 23 5.14 2.03 -2.46
CA GLN A 23 5.22 0.98 -3.49
C GLN A 23 3.88 0.79 -4.22
N LEU A 24 2.76 0.85 -3.50
CA LEU A 24 1.43 0.76 -4.11
C LEU A 24 1.07 2.00 -4.95
N LYS A 25 1.44 3.21 -4.52
CA LYS A 25 1.25 4.43 -5.33
C LYS A 25 2.05 4.36 -6.63
N ASP A 26 3.31 3.93 -6.56
CA ASP A 26 4.13 3.74 -7.76
C ASP A 26 3.51 2.71 -8.71
N ALA A 27 2.92 1.64 -8.17
CA ALA A 27 2.19 0.66 -8.97
C ALA A 27 0.94 1.27 -9.63
N ARG A 28 0.15 2.05 -8.88
CA ARG A 28 -1.07 2.72 -9.34
C ARG A 28 -0.79 3.68 -10.50
N ASP A 29 0.31 4.42 -10.41
CA ASP A 29 0.64 5.50 -11.35
C ASP A 29 1.35 4.98 -12.63
N LEU A 30 1.54 3.65 -12.76
CA LEU A 30 2.02 3.04 -14.01
C LEU A 30 1.00 3.23 -15.13
N LYS A 31 1.44 3.87 -16.22
CA LYS A 31 0.62 4.15 -17.43
C LYS A 31 0.02 2.89 -18.09
N THR A 32 0.54 1.72 -17.77
CA THR A 32 0.14 0.42 -18.34
C THR A 32 -0.78 -0.38 -17.41
N ILE A 33 -1.28 0.21 -16.32
CA ILE A 33 -2.17 -0.50 -15.39
C ILE A 33 -3.53 -0.79 -16.03
N GLY A 34 -3.97 -2.04 -15.96
CA GLY A 34 -5.33 -2.42 -16.33
C GLY A 34 -6.33 -1.99 -15.24
N TYR A 35 -7.60 -1.81 -15.61
CA TYR A 35 -8.65 -1.41 -14.67
C TYR A 35 -8.78 -2.31 -13.43
N TYR A 36 -8.65 -3.64 -13.63
CA TYR A 36 -8.70 -4.61 -12.52
C TYR A 36 -7.51 -4.48 -11.56
N ASP A 37 -6.31 -4.33 -12.10
CA ASP A 37 -5.11 -4.12 -11.30
C ASP A 37 -5.18 -2.79 -10.54
N LEU A 38 -5.71 -1.74 -11.19
CA LEU A 38 -5.92 -0.44 -10.58
C LEU A 38 -6.86 -0.52 -9.38
N ALA A 39 -8.04 -1.13 -9.56
CA ALA A 39 -9.00 -1.32 -8.49
C ALA A 39 -8.41 -2.13 -7.31
N THR A 40 -7.61 -3.15 -7.62
CA THR A 40 -6.94 -3.97 -6.61
C THR A 40 -5.89 -3.18 -5.83
N VAL A 41 -5.12 -2.32 -6.50
CA VAL A 41 -4.11 -1.46 -5.86
C VAL A 41 -4.78 -0.38 -5.00
N ASP A 42 -5.88 0.21 -5.47
CA ASP A 42 -6.62 1.22 -4.72
C ASP A 42 -7.25 0.64 -3.44
N ALA A 43 -7.84 -0.56 -3.51
CA ALA A 43 -8.35 -1.26 -2.34
C ALA A 43 -7.25 -1.48 -1.30
N ARG A 44 -6.07 -1.94 -1.74
CA ARG A 44 -4.94 -2.19 -0.83
C ARG A 44 -4.36 -0.91 -0.24
N LEU A 45 -4.30 0.18 -1.01
CA LEU A 45 -3.92 1.51 -0.53
C LEU A 45 -4.84 1.99 0.59
N HIS A 46 -6.15 1.76 0.44
CA HIS A 46 -7.12 2.11 1.46
C HIS A 46 -6.89 1.32 2.75
N GLU A 47 -6.77 -0.01 2.65
CA GLU A 47 -6.51 -0.88 3.80
C GLU A 47 -5.22 -0.50 4.57
N MET A 48 -4.09 -0.37 3.86
CA MET A 48 -2.81 0.00 4.48
C MET A 48 -2.84 1.41 5.07
N GLY A 49 -3.54 2.35 4.42
CA GLY A 49 -3.73 3.70 4.91
C GLY A 49 -4.55 3.76 6.20
N SER A 50 -5.59 2.95 6.31
CA SER A 50 -6.39 2.82 7.54
C SER A 50 -5.57 2.20 8.66
N ARG A 51 -4.85 1.10 8.38
CA ARG A 51 -4.00 0.43 9.36
C ARG A 51 -2.89 1.33 9.91
N TYR A 52 -2.22 2.07 9.02
CA TYR A 52 -1.20 3.03 9.43
C TYR A 52 -1.75 4.12 10.35
N LYS A 53 -2.98 4.60 10.09
CA LYS A 53 -3.63 5.60 10.94
C LYS A 53 -4.00 5.01 12.30
N GLU A 54 -4.55 3.80 12.34
CA GLU A 54 -4.87 3.09 13.59
C GLU A 54 -3.62 2.94 14.46
N GLU A 55 -2.52 2.40 13.91
CA GLU A 55 -1.28 2.21 14.68
C GLU A 55 -0.67 3.54 15.15
N ARG A 56 -0.73 4.60 14.34
CA ARG A 56 -0.30 5.95 14.73
C ARG A 56 -1.16 6.58 15.83
N LEU A 57 -2.43 6.20 15.93
CA LEU A 57 -3.35 6.67 16.97
C LEU A 57 -3.12 5.88 18.27
N ASP A 58 -2.94 4.56 18.18
CA ASP A 58 -2.62 3.70 19.31
C ASP A 58 -1.27 4.06 19.95
N GLU A 59 -0.25 4.44 19.14
CA GLU A 59 1.05 4.93 19.64
C GLU A 59 0.96 6.24 20.46
N LYS A 60 -0.13 7.00 20.33
CA LYS A 60 -0.30 8.33 20.97
C LYS A 60 -1.24 8.31 22.17
N GLY A 61 -1.92 7.19 22.44
CA GLY A 61 -2.82 6.99 23.58
C GLY A 61 -2.09 6.42 24.78
#